data_AF-A0A956F7X6-F1
#
_entry.id   AF-A0A956F7X6-F1
#
_cell.length_a   1.000
_cell.length_b   1.000
_cell.length_c   1.000
_cell.angle_alpha   90.00
_cell.angle_beta   90.00
_cell.angle_gamma   90.00
#
_symmetry.space_group_name_H-M   'P 1'
#
loop_
_entity.id
_entity.type
_entity.pdbx_description
1 polymer ?
#
loop_
_entity_poly.entity_id
_entity_poly.type
_entity_poly.pdbx_seq_one_letter_code
_entity_poly.pdbx_strand_id
1 'polypeptide(L)'
;MATKANFEVIWFYQHLGDNEGDLPTNAQWEGDATSERVFHIEGRPTGTGYITLQVYDVEQNDHQIKINGRFLPGYDIRPSGTKTWATWTDVIEHDVLRQGRNTIQIVRNRSDHDNFIIDNVIVHWKEQG
;
A
#
# COMPACT_ATOMS: atom_id res chain seq x y z
N MET A 1 26.12 -13.52 -8.35
CA MET A 1 25.22 -13.15 -9.46
C MET A 1 24.85 -11.69 -9.29
N ALA A 2 24.76 -10.92 -10.38
CA ALA A 2 24.36 -9.52 -10.30
C ALA A 2 22.85 -9.41 -10.01
N THR A 3 22.46 -8.53 -9.10
CA THR A 3 21.06 -8.17 -8.85
C THR A 3 20.70 -6.90 -9.63
N LYS A 4 19.48 -6.78 -10.13
CA LYS A 4 18.93 -5.53 -10.65
C LYS A 4 17.82 -5.00 -9.74
N ALA A 5 17.68 -3.68 -9.66
CA ALA A 5 16.53 -3.05 -9.01
C ALA A 5 15.39 -2.91 -10.02
N ASN A 6 14.15 -3.09 -9.57
CA ASN A 6 12.97 -3.00 -10.40
C ASN A 6 11.78 -2.46 -9.58
N PHE A 7 10.69 -2.12 -10.25
CA PHE A 7 9.49 -1.60 -9.61
C PHE A 7 8.23 -1.85 -10.44
N GLU A 8 7.08 -1.78 -9.77
CA GLU A 8 5.75 -1.76 -10.38
C GLU A 8 4.96 -0.59 -9.81
N VAL A 9 4.27 0.15 -10.68
CA VAL A 9 3.28 1.16 -10.28
C VAL A 9 1.89 0.55 -10.36
N ILE A 10 1.17 0.58 -9.24
CA ILE A 10 -0.13 -0.04 -9.04
C ILE A 10 -1.13 1.04 -8.72
N TRP A 11 -2.15 1.16 -9.56
CA TRP A 11 -3.19 2.18 -9.42
C TRP A 11 -4.37 1.68 -8.57
N PHE A 12 -4.73 2.45 -7.55
CA PHE A 12 -5.91 2.20 -6.72
C PHE A 12 -6.97 3.27 -6.93
N TYR A 13 -6.68 4.52 -6.56
CA TYR A 13 -7.63 5.63 -6.45
C TYR A 13 -8.94 5.25 -5.74
N GLN A 14 -8.79 4.77 -4.50
CA GLN A 14 -9.84 4.21 -3.68
C GLN A 14 -9.97 4.94 -2.34
N HIS A 15 -11.21 5.19 -1.92
CA HIS A 15 -11.57 5.79 -0.65
C HIS A 15 -11.86 4.68 0.36
N LEU A 16 -11.06 4.67 1.44
CA LEU A 16 -11.28 3.82 2.60
C LEU A 16 -11.86 4.64 3.74
N GLY A 17 -12.82 4.08 4.44
CA GLY A 17 -13.56 4.81 5.45
C GLY A 17 -14.84 4.12 5.87
N ASP A 18 -15.38 4.53 7.01
CA ASP A 18 -16.69 4.08 7.50
C ASP A 18 -17.85 4.95 6.96
N ASN A 19 -17.55 6.03 6.23
CA ASN A 19 -18.53 6.94 5.66
C ASN A 19 -18.13 7.43 4.25
N GLU A 20 -18.80 6.90 3.22
CA GLU A 20 -18.60 7.29 1.81
C GLU A 20 -18.73 8.81 1.58
N GLY A 21 -19.58 9.51 2.35
CA GLY A 21 -19.87 10.93 2.15
C GLY A 21 -18.92 11.90 2.85
N ASP A 22 -17.92 11.44 3.60
CA ASP A 22 -17.09 12.31 4.44
C ASP A 22 -16.02 13.08 3.64
N LEU A 23 -15.59 12.53 2.51
CA LEU A 23 -14.60 13.15 1.63
C LEU A 23 -15.22 13.65 0.32
N PRO A 24 -14.93 14.90 -0.11
CA PRO A 24 -15.37 15.40 -1.40
C PRO A 24 -14.50 14.84 -2.53
N THR A 25 -14.72 13.57 -2.90
CA THR A 25 -13.90 12.83 -3.87
C THR A 25 -14.74 12.03 -4.87
N ASN A 26 -14.13 11.64 -5.99
CA ASN A 26 -14.64 10.66 -6.93
C ASN A 26 -13.84 9.34 -6.90
N ALA A 27 -12.98 9.15 -5.89
CA ALA A 27 -12.32 7.89 -5.63
C ALA A 27 -13.36 6.79 -5.35
N GLN A 28 -13.08 5.56 -5.77
CA GLN A 28 -14.01 4.46 -5.58
C GLN A 28 -14.08 4.09 -4.09
N TRP A 29 -15.26 4.16 -3.49
CA TRP A 29 -15.45 3.75 -2.09
C TRP A 29 -15.38 2.23 -1.94
N GLU A 30 -14.54 1.77 -1.01
CA GLU A 30 -14.31 0.33 -0.75
C GLU A 30 -14.52 -0.04 0.73
N GLY A 31 -14.85 0.92 1.59
CA GLY A 31 -15.03 0.69 3.01
C GLY A 31 -13.70 0.42 3.73
N ASP A 32 -13.54 -0.78 4.31
CA ASP A 32 -12.43 -1.09 5.21
C ASP A 32 -11.14 -1.53 4.53
N ALA A 33 -11.17 -1.89 3.25
CA ALA A 33 -9.98 -2.36 2.56
C ALA A 33 -10.08 -2.07 1.07
N THR A 34 -8.96 -1.75 0.45
CA THR A 34 -8.92 -1.59 -1.01
C THR A 34 -9.27 -2.89 -1.70
N SER A 35 -9.66 -2.82 -2.97
CA SER A 35 -9.67 -4.01 -3.82
C SER A 35 -8.26 -4.61 -3.88
N GLU A 36 -8.15 -5.93 -3.79
CA GLU A 36 -6.84 -6.58 -3.95
C GLU A 36 -6.30 -6.34 -5.37
N ARG A 37 -5.07 -5.82 -5.46
CA ARG A 37 -4.35 -5.63 -6.73
C ARG A 37 -3.26 -6.67 -6.89
N VAL A 38 -2.94 -6.97 -8.14
CA VAL A 38 -1.98 -8.01 -8.52
C VAL A 38 -0.84 -7.39 -9.29
N PHE A 39 0.38 -7.82 -8.99
CA PHE A 39 1.56 -7.49 -9.77
C PHE A 39 2.44 -8.73 -9.94
N HIS A 40 3.31 -8.72 -10.94
CA HIS A 40 4.17 -9.85 -11.27
C HIS A 40 5.64 -9.48 -11.17
N ILE A 41 6.43 -10.38 -10.58
CA ILE A 41 7.88 -10.25 -10.55
C ILE A 41 8.48 -11.37 -11.40
N GLU A 42 9.24 -11.00 -12.44
CA GLU A 42 9.85 -11.99 -13.35
C GLU A 42 11.03 -12.72 -12.71
N GLY A 43 11.91 -11.98 -12.04
CA GLY A 43 13.08 -12.54 -11.36
C GLY A 43 12.74 -13.13 -10.00
N ARG A 44 13.76 -13.64 -9.31
CA ARG A 44 13.67 -14.02 -7.90
C ARG A 44 13.93 -12.79 -7.03
N PRO A 45 12.95 -12.27 -6.26
CA PRO A 45 13.17 -11.17 -5.32
C PRO A 45 14.29 -11.51 -4.32
N THR A 46 15.06 -10.51 -3.91
CA THR A 46 16.17 -10.68 -2.96
C THR A 46 16.28 -9.51 -1.99
N GLY A 47 16.52 -9.84 -0.72
CA GLY A 47 16.66 -8.85 0.35
C GLY A 47 15.35 -8.11 0.62
N THR A 48 15.46 -6.90 1.15
CA THR A 48 14.32 -6.01 1.41
C THR A 48 13.89 -5.25 0.15
N GLY A 49 12.60 -4.97 0.07
CA GLY A 49 12.01 -4.00 -0.85
C GLY A 49 11.51 -2.77 -0.11
N TYR A 50 10.84 -1.87 -0.84
CA TYR A 50 10.11 -0.77 -0.26
C TYR A 50 8.82 -0.55 -1.03
N ILE A 51 7.82 -0.06 -0.32
CA ILE A 51 6.55 0.37 -0.89
C ILE A 51 6.39 1.85 -0.65
N THR A 52 5.98 2.59 -1.67
CA THR A 52 5.66 4.01 -1.56
C THR A 52 4.21 4.22 -1.98
N LEU A 53 3.43 4.96 -1.22
CA LEU A 53 2.04 5.24 -1.51
C LEU A 53 1.74 6.74 -1.41
N GLN A 54 0.85 7.20 -2.28
CA GLN A 54 0.21 8.50 -2.18
C GLN A 54 -1.11 8.35 -1.43
N VAL A 55 -1.25 9.10 -0.35
CA VAL A 55 -2.42 9.06 0.54
C VAL A 55 -2.97 10.46 0.77
N TYR A 56 -4.28 10.58 0.93
CA TYR A 56 -4.95 11.83 1.26
C TYR A 56 -5.71 11.69 2.57
N ASP A 57 -5.54 12.69 3.46
CA ASP A 57 -6.33 12.87 4.68
C ASP A 57 -6.31 11.66 5.63
N VAL A 58 -5.13 11.08 5.85
CA VAL A 58 -4.96 10.07 6.90
C VAL A 58 -4.86 10.78 8.24
N GLU A 59 -5.77 10.50 9.16
CA GLU A 59 -5.84 11.13 10.48
C GLU A 59 -5.33 10.20 11.60
N GLN A 60 -5.38 8.89 11.40
CA GLN A 60 -5.06 7.88 12.40
C GLN A 60 -3.84 7.04 12.05
N ASN A 61 -3.31 6.38 13.07
CA ASN A 61 -2.26 5.38 12.91
C ASN A 61 -2.93 3.99 12.73
N ASP A 62 -2.13 2.97 12.48
CA ASP A 62 -2.55 1.56 12.46
C ASP A 62 -3.32 1.08 11.22
N HIS A 63 -3.42 1.90 10.17
CA HIS A 63 -3.74 1.36 8.84
C HIS A 63 -2.60 0.45 8.39
N GLN A 64 -2.97 -0.66 7.73
CA GLN A 64 -2.03 -1.74 7.43
C GLN A 64 -1.91 -1.98 5.93
N ILE A 65 -0.72 -2.40 5.51
CA ILE A 65 -0.44 -2.86 4.16
C ILE A 65 -0.32 -4.39 4.21
N LYS A 66 -1.04 -5.06 3.32
CA LYS A 66 -1.04 -6.52 3.19
C LYS A 66 -0.44 -6.90 1.85
N ILE A 67 0.63 -7.69 1.86
CA ILE A 67 1.25 -8.25 0.66
C ILE A 67 1.21 -9.78 0.74
N ASN A 68 0.72 -10.44 -0.30
CA ASN A 68 0.60 -11.90 -0.36
C ASN A 68 -0.13 -12.51 0.85
N GLY A 69 -1.11 -11.79 1.39
CA GLY A 69 -1.87 -12.22 2.56
C GLY A 69 -1.21 -11.91 3.92
N ARG A 70 0.02 -11.38 3.94
CA ARG A 70 0.78 -11.04 5.15
C ARG A 70 0.78 -9.53 5.37
N PHE A 71 0.46 -9.09 6.59
CA PHE A 71 0.61 -7.69 6.99
C PHE A 71 2.09 -7.32 7.12
N LEU A 72 2.45 -6.13 6.66
CA LEU A 72 3.75 -5.56 6.94
C LEU A 72 3.85 -5.24 8.46
N PRO A 73 5.07 -5.28 9.02
CA PRO A 73 5.27 -5.00 10.42
C PRO A 73 5.38 -3.49 10.68
N GLY A 74 4.72 -3.02 11.75
CA GLY A 74 4.88 -1.64 12.23
C GLY A 74 3.66 -0.78 11.96
N TYR A 75 3.91 0.52 11.79
CA TYR A 75 2.90 1.52 11.45
C TYR A 75 3.01 1.81 9.97
N ASP A 76 2.18 1.17 9.17
CA ASP A 76 2.38 1.10 7.72
C ASP A 76 1.93 2.37 7.00
N ILE A 77 1.08 3.20 7.62
CA ILE A 77 0.66 4.52 7.11
C ILE A 77 0.55 5.48 8.30
N ARG A 78 1.17 6.66 8.18
CA ARG A 78 1.13 7.69 9.21
C ARG A 78 0.12 8.79 8.89
N PRO A 79 -0.44 9.44 9.92
CA PRO A 79 -1.24 10.64 9.74
C PRO A 79 -0.49 11.72 8.95
N SER A 80 -1.18 12.35 8.00
CA SER A 80 -0.67 13.52 7.27
C SER A 80 -0.73 14.80 8.11
N GLY A 81 -1.49 14.80 9.20
CA GLY A 81 -1.66 15.93 10.12
C GLY A 81 -2.46 17.12 9.55
N THR A 82 -2.83 17.05 8.28
CA THR A 82 -3.67 18.00 7.56
C THR A 82 -4.41 17.28 6.44
N LYS A 83 -5.53 17.85 5.98
CA LYS A 83 -6.32 17.36 4.83
C LYS A 83 -5.60 17.57 3.49
N THR A 84 -4.46 16.91 3.32
CA THR A 84 -3.55 17.08 2.19
C THR A 84 -3.06 15.73 1.67
N TRP A 85 -2.53 15.75 0.44
CA TRP A 85 -1.82 14.62 -0.12
C TRP A 85 -0.44 14.50 0.53
N ALA A 86 -0.11 13.29 0.96
CA ALA A 86 1.19 12.93 1.49
C ALA A 86 1.74 11.72 0.74
N THR A 87 3.07 11.61 0.72
CA THR A 87 3.77 10.41 0.26
C THR A 87 4.32 9.71 1.47
N TRP A 88 3.97 8.43 1.61
CA TRP A 88 4.50 7.56 2.66
C TRP A 88 5.30 6.42 2.05
N THR A 89 6.39 6.02 2.70
CA THR A 89 7.22 4.89 2.29
C THR A 89 7.43 3.95 3.46
N ASP A 90 7.26 2.66 3.20
CA ASP A 90 7.49 1.59 4.17
C ASP A 90 8.41 0.50 3.59
N VAL A 91 8.98 -0.32 4.47
CA VAL A 91 9.92 -1.38 4.12
C VAL A 91 9.19 -2.70 3.95
N ILE A 92 9.43 -3.36 2.82
CA ILE A 92 8.98 -4.73 2.60
C ILE A 92 10.10 -5.66 3.08
N GLU A 93 9.82 -6.45 4.11
CA GLU A 93 10.78 -7.43 4.64
C GLU A 93 11.22 -8.44 3.58
N HIS A 94 12.38 -9.06 3.84
CA HIS A 94 12.80 -10.24 3.09
C HIS A 94 11.70 -11.32 3.07
N ASP A 95 11.64 -12.07 1.98
CA ASP A 95 10.72 -13.20 1.76
C ASP A 95 9.22 -12.86 1.72
N VAL A 96 8.82 -11.58 1.81
CA VAL A 96 7.43 -11.16 1.60
C VAL A 96 7.07 -11.20 0.11
N LEU A 97 7.98 -10.76 -0.75
CA LEU A 97 7.82 -10.83 -2.20
C LEU A 97 8.27 -12.19 -2.74
N ARG A 98 7.59 -12.67 -3.77
CA ARG A 98 7.93 -13.92 -4.45
C ARG A 98 8.03 -13.73 -5.96
N GLN A 99 8.76 -14.62 -6.61
CA GLN A 99 8.74 -14.71 -8.06
C GLN A 99 7.31 -15.05 -8.54
N GLY A 100 6.91 -14.48 -9.67
CA GLY A 100 5.57 -14.63 -10.24
C GLY A 100 4.55 -13.72 -9.58
N ARG A 101 3.36 -14.26 -9.31
CA ARG A 101 2.18 -13.50 -8.87
C ARG A 101 2.30 -13.04 -7.41
N ASN A 102 2.20 -11.73 -7.21
CA ASN A 102 2.08 -11.09 -5.91
C ASN A 102 0.74 -10.37 -5.78
N THR A 103 0.23 -10.23 -4.56
CA THR A 103 -0.97 -9.43 -4.28
C THR A 103 -0.67 -8.34 -3.27
N ILE A 104 -1.42 -7.25 -3.35
CA ILE A 104 -1.33 -6.12 -2.43
C ILE A 104 -2.72 -5.57 -2.12
N GLN A 105 -2.91 -5.18 -0.86
CA GLN A 105 -4.12 -4.56 -0.34
C GLN A 105 -3.75 -3.58 0.80
N ILE A 106 -4.50 -2.51 0.95
CA ILE A 106 -4.41 -1.58 2.07
C ILE A 106 -5.67 -1.78 2.92
N VAL A 107 -5.51 -1.88 4.23
CA VAL A 107 -6.59 -2.17 5.17
C VAL A 107 -6.65 -1.05 6.20
N ARG A 108 -7.82 -0.43 6.30
CA ARG A 108 -8.12 0.59 7.30
C ARG A 108 -8.24 -0.04 8.68
N ASN A 109 -7.79 0.66 9.71
CA ASN A 109 -8.06 0.29 11.09
C ASN A 109 -9.54 0.53 11.41
N ARG A 110 -10.22 -0.50 11.91
CA ARG A 110 -11.68 -0.44 12.15
C ARG A 110 -12.05 0.07 13.54
N SER A 111 -11.08 0.29 14.42
CA SER A 111 -11.35 0.82 15.76
C SER A 111 -11.54 2.34 15.79
N ASP A 112 -11.40 3.01 14.64
CA ASP A 112 -11.53 4.47 14.49
C ASP A 112 -12.51 4.83 13.37
N HIS A 113 -12.67 6.14 13.12
CA HIS A 113 -13.56 6.71 12.09
C HIS A 113 -12.77 7.40 10.97
N ASP A 114 -11.51 7.00 10.74
CA ASP A 114 -10.68 7.62 9.72
C ASP A 114 -11.19 7.33 8.31
N ASN A 115 -11.18 8.35 7.45
CA ASN A 115 -11.62 8.33 6.08
C ASN A 115 -10.51 8.95 5.21
N PHE A 116 -9.91 8.15 4.32
CA PHE A 116 -8.74 8.56 3.53
C PHE A 116 -8.77 7.96 2.12
N ILE A 117 -7.94 8.50 1.23
CA ILE A 117 -7.81 8.00 -0.15
C ILE A 117 -6.43 7.39 -0.34
N ILE A 118 -6.38 6.22 -0.98
CA ILE A 118 -5.17 5.61 -1.54
C ILE A 118 -5.17 5.85 -3.05
N ASP A 119 -4.13 6.49 -3.58
CA ASP A 119 -3.97 6.70 -5.02
C ASP A 119 -2.95 5.73 -5.63
N ASN A 120 -1.77 6.22 -6.00
CA ASN A 120 -0.73 5.38 -6.59
C ASN A 120 0.10 4.69 -5.52
N VAL A 121 0.40 3.43 -5.77
CA VAL A 121 1.32 2.62 -4.97
C VAL A 121 2.47 2.15 -5.85
N ILE A 122 3.70 2.34 -5.40
CA ILE A 122 4.89 1.84 -6.09
C ILE A 122 5.54 0.78 -5.21
N VAL A 123 5.66 -0.44 -5.73
CA VAL A 123 6.41 -1.51 -5.07
C VAL A 123 7.77 -1.60 -5.74
N HIS A 124 8.84 -1.46 -4.96
CA HIS A 124 10.22 -1.57 -5.43
C HIS A 124 10.92 -2.77 -4.81
N TRP A 125 11.74 -3.46 -5.61
CA TRP A 125 12.50 -4.61 -5.16
C TRP A 125 13.84 -4.74 -5.89
N LYS A 126 14.67 -5.67 -5.40
CA LYS A 126 15.84 -6.18 -6.11
C LYS A 126 15.58 -7.62 -6.51
N GLU A 127 16.00 -8.01 -7.69
CA GLU A 127 15.82 -9.37 -8.19
C GLU A 127 17.08 -9.95 -8.84
N GLN A 128 17.16 -11.27 -8.78
CA GLN A 128 18.06 -12.09 -9.59
C GLN A 128 17.29 -12.59 -10.82
N GLY A 129 17.91 -12.48 -12.00
CA GLY A 129 17.43 -13.13 -13.23
C GLY A 129 17.72 -14.62 -13.21
#